data_AF-A0A965VVZ3-F1
#
_entry.id   AF-A0A965VVZ3-F1
#
_cell.length_a   1.000
_cell.length_b   1.000
_cell.length_c   1.000
_cell.angle_alpha   90.00
_cell.angle_beta   90.00
_cell.angle_gamma   90.00
#
_symmetry.space_group_name_H-M   'P 1'
#
loop_
_entity.id
_entity.type
_entity.pdbx_description
1 polymer ?
#
loop_
_entity_poly.entity_id
_entity_poly.type
_entity_poly.pdbx_seq_one_letter_code
_entity_poly.pdbx_strand_id
1 'polypeptide(L)'
;YTEELKKRNIRSQISGFGFTPGSDDIPARTAMMRKMLHIQGDGTTRFKVLEGGCPNFLREIKRYRKKTTTVNGQVYVTDEPQTRGEVHACQAAEYMCAYEPKYHKPPKVTGPEPWWVKYLADKRRRQQKEDDGVLYLSPKGKYQ
;
A
#
# COMPACT_ATOMS: atom_id res chain seq x y z
N TYR A 1 -2.95 -13.98 17.70
CA TYR A 1 -3.38 -13.11 16.59
C TYR A 1 -4.12 -13.86 15.48
N THR A 2 -3.58 -14.95 14.93
CA THR A 2 -4.22 -15.72 13.83
C THR A 2 -5.65 -16.15 14.13
N GLU A 3 -5.92 -16.65 15.34
CA GLU A 3 -7.27 -17.07 15.75
C GLU A 3 -8.26 -15.89 15.81
N GLU A 4 -7.83 -14.74 16.32
CA GLU A 4 -8.65 -13.52 16.40
C GLU A 4 -8.96 -12.94 15.00
N LEU A 5 -7.98 -12.96 14.09
CA LEU A 5 -8.20 -12.58 12.69
C LEU A 5 -9.18 -13.52 12.00
N LYS A 6 -9.09 -14.83 12.28
CA LYS A 6 -10.01 -15.85 11.78
C LYS A 6 -11.43 -15.62 12.29
N LYS A 7 -11.62 -15.36 13.59
CA LYS A 7 -12.92 -15.01 14.18
C LYS A 7 -13.54 -13.78 13.53
N ARG A 8 -12.73 -12.78 13.18
CA ARG A 8 -13.17 -11.53 12.55
C ARG A 8 -13.25 -11.60 11.01
N ASN A 9 -12.94 -12.76 10.42
CA ASN A 9 -12.87 -12.98 8.98
C ASN A 9 -11.96 -11.96 8.23
N ILE A 10 -10.88 -11.50 8.89
CA ILE A 10 -9.89 -10.59 8.31
C ILE A 10 -8.76 -11.43 7.74
N ARG A 11 -8.57 -11.36 6.42
CA ARG A 11 -7.56 -12.15 5.71
C ARG A 11 -6.71 -11.31 4.76
N SER A 12 -5.42 -11.61 4.73
CA SER A 12 -4.50 -11.27 3.64
C SER A 12 -4.80 -12.15 2.42
N GLN A 13 -4.62 -11.61 1.22
CA GLN A 13 -4.78 -12.38 -0.02
C GLN A 13 -3.72 -13.48 -0.17
N ILE A 14 -2.52 -13.24 0.37
CA ILE A 14 -1.37 -14.15 0.19
C ILE A 14 -1.33 -15.18 1.33
N SER A 15 -1.38 -14.72 2.57
CA SER A 15 -1.17 -15.57 3.76
C SER A 15 -2.47 -16.02 4.44
N GLY A 16 -3.64 -15.64 3.92
CA GLY A 16 -4.93 -15.93 4.55
C GLY A 16 -5.04 -15.24 5.90
N PHE A 17 -5.23 -16.02 6.98
CA PHE A 17 -5.33 -15.48 8.35
C PHE A 17 -3.96 -15.34 9.04
N GLY A 18 -2.88 -15.83 8.42
CA GLY A 18 -1.53 -15.79 8.97
C GLY A 18 -0.75 -14.53 8.61
N PHE A 19 0.40 -14.36 9.25
CA PHE A 19 1.35 -13.29 8.95
C PHE A 19 2.49 -13.85 8.09
N THR A 20 3.00 -13.01 7.20
CA THR A 20 4.28 -13.29 6.53
C THR A 20 5.39 -13.01 7.54
N PRO A 21 6.31 -13.96 7.81
CA PRO A 21 7.44 -13.70 8.69
C PRO A 21 8.30 -12.57 8.09
N GLY A 22 8.64 -11.59 8.93
CA GLY A 22 9.53 -10.48 8.55
C GLY A 22 11.01 -10.88 8.61
N SER A 23 11.88 -9.93 8.27
CA SER A 23 13.34 -10.09 8.43
C SER A 23 13.75 -9.94 9.89
N ASP A 24 14.44 -10.95 10.44
CA ASP A 24 14.94 -10.96 11.82
C ASP A 24 16.22 -10.14 12.02
N ASP A 25 16.93 -9.84 10.93
CA ASP A 25 18.18 -9.07 10.94
C ASP A 25 17.91 -7.56 11.13
N ILE A 26 18.10 -7.09 12.37
CA ILE A 26 17.90 -5.69 12.78
C ILE A 26 18.82 -4.72 12.02
N PRO A 27 20.15 -4.94 11.95
CA PRO A 27 21.03 -4.12 11.13
C PRO A 27 20.58 -4.01 9.67
N ALA A 28 20.24 -5.13 9.03
CA ALA A 28 19.87 -5.14 7.61
C ALA A 28 18.59 -4.34 7.35
N ARG A 29 17.52 -4.54 8.14
CA ARG A 29 16.26 -3.80 7.95
C ARG A 29 16.41 -2.30 8.19
N THR A 30 17.26 -1.91 9.15
CA THR A 30 17.57 -0.51 9.44
C THR A 30 18.33 0.14 8.27
N ALA A 31 19.30 -0.58 7.70
CA ALA A 31 20.03 -0.14 6.52
C ALA A 31 19.10 0.01 5.29
N MET A 32 18.15 -0.90 5.13
CA MET A 32 17.15 -0.82 4.05
C MET A 32 16.22 0.38 4.20
N MET A 33 15.72 0.65 5.40
CA MET A 33 14.92 1.86 5.66
C MET A 33 15.71 3.13 5.33
N ARG A 34 16.98 3.22 5.75
CA ARG A 34 17.87 4.34 5.39
C ARG A 34 18.03 4.51 3.89
N LYS A 35 18.24 3.40 3.16
CA LYS A 35 18.36 3.40 1.70
C LYS A 35 17.07 3.91 1.03
N MET A 36 15.91 3.56 1.55
CA MET A 36 14.61 3.98 1.00
C MET A 36 14.29 5.46 1.28
N LEU A 37 14.76 5.99 2.41
CA LEU A 37 14.64 7.40 2.80
C LEU A 37 15.70 8.30 2.15
N HIS A 38 16.80 7.73 1.67
CA HIS A 38 17.87 8.49 1.02
C HIS A 38 17.36 9.19 -0.24
N ILE A 39 17.71 10.47 -0.37
CA ILE A 39 17.40 11.29 -1.53
C ILE A 39 18.28 10.81 -2.69
N GLN A 40 17.66 10.45 -3.81
CA GLN A 40 18.36 10.02 -5.01
C GLN A 40 18.86 11.23 -5.82
N GLY A 41 19.66 10.99 -6.86
CA GLY A 41 20.20 12.06 -7.70
C GLY A 41 19.15 12.92 -8.41
N ASP A 42 17.91 12.42 -8.54
CA ASP A 42 16.75 13.14 -9.08
C ASP A 42 15.99 13.98 -8.02
N GLY A 43 16.44 13.96 -6.76
CA GLY A 43 15.77 14.61 -5.64
C GLY A 43 14.59 13.83 -5.06
N THR A 44 14.28 12.64 -5.57
CA THR A 44 13.17 11.82 -5.07
C THR A 44 13.62 10.80 -4.03
N THR A 45 12.67 10.34 -3.21
CA THR A 45 12.85 9.25 -2.25
C THR A 45 11.89 8.10 -2.59
N ARG A 46 12.28 6.86 -2.30
CA ARG A 46 11.41 5.68 -2.51
C ARG A 46 10.33 5.59 -1.45
N PHE A 47 10.64 6.04 -0.24
CA PHE A 47 9.71 6.08 0.86
C PHE A 47 9.23 7.52 1.08
N LYS A 48 7.91 7.70 1.02
CA LYS A 48 7.22 8.96 1.28
C LYS A 48 6.09 8.70 2.26
N VAL A 49 5.92 9.62 3.20
CA VAL A 49 4.86 9.56 4.21
C VAL A 49 3.87 10.67 3.92
N LEU A 50 2.58 10.35 3.95
CA LEU A 50 1.54 11.35 3.86
C LEU A 50 1.50 12.14 5.18
N GLU A 51 1.73 13.45 5.07
CA GLU A 51 1.64 14.34 6.23
C GLU A 51 0.24 14.31 6.83
N GLY A 52 0.14 14.24 8.16
CA GLY A 52 -1.13 14.06 8.88
C GLY A 52 -1.70 12.63 8.87
N GLY A 53 -1.31 11.77 7.92
CA GLY A 53 -1.78 10.38 7.86
C GLY A 53 -1.10 9.46 8.89
N CYS A 54 0.14 9.77 9.28
CA CYS A 54 0.93 8.94 10.21
C CYS A 54 1.60 9.78 11.33
N PRO A 55 0.82 10.42 12.22
CA PRO A 55 1.35 11.34 13.23
C PRO A 55 2.28 10.63 14.24
N ASN A 56 1.94 9.40 14.63
CA ASN A 56 2.76 8.60 15.55
C ASN A 56 4.11 8.25 14.92
N PHE A 57 4.12 7.83 13.66
CA PHE A 57 5.37 7.55 12.93
C PHE A 57 6.28 8.79 12.87
N LEU A 58 5.72 9.96 12.56
CA LEU A 58 6.49 11.22 12.54
C LEU A 58 7.06 11.59 13.91
N ARG A 59 6.35 11.28 15.00
CA ARG A 59 6.85 11.49 16.36
C ARG A 59 8.00 10.53 16.70
N GLU A 60 7.83 9.26 16.37
CA GLU A 60 8.81 8.20 16.65
C GLU A 60 10.10 8.41 15.84
N ILE A 61 10.00 8.68 14.53
CA ILE A 61 11.17 8.79 13.66
C ILE A 61 12.07 9.98 14.03
N LYS A 62 11.49 11.07 14.57
CA LYS A 62 12.26 12.22 15.10
C LYS A 62 13.07 11.87 16.35
N ARG A 63 12.64 10.86 17.11
CA ARG A 63 13.29 10.41 18.36
C ARG A 63 14.18 9.18 18.14
N TYR A 64 14.10 8.55 16.96
CA TYR A 64 14.85 7.36 16.61
C TYR A 64 16.35 7.65 16.59
N ARG A 65 17.12 6.92 17.41
CA ARG A 65 18.55 7.13 17.61
C ARG A 65 19.30 5.80 17.67
N LYS A 66 20.59 5.84 17.37
CA LYS A 66 21.50 4.72 17.65
C LYS A 66 21.56 4.46 19.15
N LYS A 67 21.69 3.20 19.53
CA LYS A 67 21.86 2.78 20.91
C LYS A 67 23.26 3.19 21.38
N THR A 68 23.33 3.72 22.59
CA THR A 68 24.59 4.14 23.22
C THR A 68 24.82 3.32 24.47
N THR A 69 25.99 2.72 24.60
CA THR A 69 26.41 1.95 25.77
C THR A 69 27.58 2.64 26.45
N THR A 70 27.50 2.81 27.76
CA THR A 70 28.61 3.36 28.54
C THR A 70 29.42 2.21 29.11
N VAL A 71 30.69 2.11 28.74
CA VAL A 71 31.63 1.11 29.25
C VAL A 71 32.83 1.85 29.82
N ASN A 72 33.16 1.58 31.09
CA ASN A 72 34.28 2.24 31.81
C ASN A 72 34.22 3.78 31.78
N GLY A 73 33.01 4.35 31.88
CA GLY A 73 32.80 5.80 31.86
C GLY A 73 32.86 6.45 30.47
N GLN A 74 33.15 5.69 29.41
CA GLN A 74 33.17 6.18 28.04
C GLN A 74 31.91 5.74 27.28
N VAL A 75 31.31 6.65 26.51
CA VAL A 75 30.11 6.38 25.71
C VAL A 75 30.50 5.82 24.35
N TYR A 76 30.06 4.59 24.07
CA TYR A 76 30.20 3.92 22.79
C TYR A 76 28.87 3.93 22.06
N VAL A 77 28.88 4.32 20.79
CA VAL A 77 27.70 4.27 19.92
C VAL A 77 27.71 2.94 19.19
N THR A 78 26.71 2.10 19.42
CA THR A 78 26.55 0.84 18.67
C THR A 78 25.80 1.10 17.37
N ASP A 79 25.95 0.19 16.39
CA ASP A 79 25.20 0.26 15.13
C ASP A 79 23.76 -0.24 15.26
N GLU A 80 23.39 -0.75 16.43
CA GLU A 80 22.02 -1.12 16.75
C GLU A 80 21.15 0.12 17.02
N PRO A 81 19.88 0.11 16.61
CA PRO A 81 18.94 1.14 17.01
C PRO A 81 18.53 1.01 18.48
N GLN A 82 18.17 2.13 19.11
CA GLN A 82 17.59 2.10 20.44
C GLN A 82 16.16 1.56 20.37
N THR A 83 15.94 0.34 20.86
CA THR A 83 14.62 -0.33 20.84
C THR A 83 13.77 -0.05 22.08
N ARG A 84 14.31 0.66 23.08
CA ARG A 84 13.56 1.06 24.28
C ARG A 84 12.76 2.33 24.00
N GLY A 85 11.43 2.24 24.11
CA GLY A 85 10.50 3.37 24.02
C GLY A 85 9.50 3.25 22.87
N GLU A 86 8.99 4.40 22.40
CA GLU A 86 8.06 4.47 21.27
C GLU A 86 8.82 4.25 19.95
N VAL A 87 8.89 2.99 19.50
CA VAL A 87 9.55 2.61 18.23
C VAL A 87 8.71 1.66 17.39
N HIS A 88 7.46 1.41 17.78
CA HIS A 88 6.63 0.37 17.17
C HIS A 88 6.32 0.68 15.70
N ALA A 89 5.97 1.92 15.38
CA ALA A 89 5.70 2.32 14.00
C ALA A 89 6.99 2.36 13.17
N CYS A 90 8.13 2.75 13.77
CA CYS A 90 9.43 2.69 13.09
C CYS A 90 9.82 1.25 12.75
N GLN A 91 9.71 0.32 13.69
CA GLN A 91 9.98 -1.11 13.47
C GLN A 91 9.05 -1.70 12.41
N ALA A 92 7.76 -1.35 12.44
CA ALA A 92 6.82 -1.75 11.39
C ALA A 92 7.24 -1.23 10.01
N ALA A 93 7.71 0.03 9.92
CA ALA A 93 8.23 0.59 8.68
C ALA A 93 9.53 -0.09 8.23
N GLU A 94 10.42 -0.47 9.14
CA GLU A 94 11.62 -1.26 8.82
C GLU A 94 11.25 -2.61 8.22
N TYR A 95 10.31 -3.35 8.82
CA TYR A 95 9.84 -4.63 8.27
C TYR A 95 9.26 -4.44 6.87
N MET A 96 8.49 -3.37 6.65
CA MET A 96 7.97 -3.03 5.34
C MET A 96 9.09 -2.69 4.35
N CYS A 97 10.10 -1.92 4.75
CA CYS A 97 11.23 -1.58 3.88
C CYS A 97 12.09 -2.80 3.54
N ALA A 98 12.28 -3.72 4.50
CA ALA A 98 13.01 -4.97 4.29
C ALA A 98 12.29 -5.93 3.33
N TYR A 99 10.96 -5.88 3.29
CA TYR A 99 10.16 -6.65 2.33
C TYR A 99 10.26 -6.10 0.89
N GLU A 100 10.75 -4.87 0.69
CA GLU A 100 10.82 -4.19 -0.60
C GLU A 100 9.49 -4.25 -1.41
N PRO A 101 8.38 -3.72 -0.86
CA PRO A 101 7.08 -3.82 -1.50
C PRO A 101 7.13 -3.15 -2.87
N LYS A 102 6.65 -3.89 -3.88
CA LYS A 102 6.38 -3.34 -5.21
C LYS A 102 5.00 -2.72 -5.21
N TYR A 103 4.84 -1.63 -5.94
CA TYR A 103 3.52 -1.04 -6.11
C TYR A 103 2.62 -2.03 -6.85
N HIS A 104 1.55 -2.48 -6.18
CA HIS A 104 0.50 -3.26 -6.78
C HIS A 104 -0.72 -2.37 -6.99
N LYS A 105 -1.19 -2.28 -8.24
CA LYS A 105 -2.41 -1.55 -8.55
C LYS A 105 -3.56 -2.20 -7.78
N PRO A 106 -4.33 -1.44 -6.97
CA PRO A 106 -5.42 -2.03 -6.20
C PRO A 106 -6.44 -2.65 -7.16
N PRO A 107 -7.06 -3.79 -6.79
CA PRO A 107 -8.11 -4.38 -7.61
C PRO A 107 -9.21 -3.34 -7.77
N LYS A 108 -9.73 -3.21 -9.00
CA LYS A 108 -10.88 -2.35 -9.25
C LYS A 108 -12.03 -2.94 -8.46
N VAL A 109 -12.48 -2.23 -7.43
CA VAL A 109 -13.75 -2.56 -6.78
C VAL A 109 -14.83 -2.17 -7.77
N THR A 110 -15.27 -3.12 -8.58
CA THR A 110 -16.49 -2.97 -9.35
C THR A 110 -17.61 -2.91 -8.32
N GLY A 111 -18.04 -1.70 -7.97
CA GLY A 111 -19.29 -1.51 -7.25
C GLY A 111 -20.44 -2.14 -8.05
N PRO A 112 -21.64 -2.23 -7.45
CA PRO A 112 -22.83 -2.58 -8.23
C PRO A 112 -22.86 -1.68 -9.46
N GLU A 113 -23.03 -2.28 -10.64
CA GLU A 113 -23.09 -1.51 -11.89
C GLU A 113 -24.08 -0.37 -11.70
N PRO A 114 -23.66 0.89 -11.96
CA PRO A 114 -24.56 2.01 -11.85
C PRO A 114 -25.82 1.74 -12.68
N TRP A 115 -27.00 2.08 -12.13
CA TRP A 115 -28.29 1.78 -12.78
C TRP A 115 -28.37 2.28 -14.23
N TRP A 116 -27.67 3.37 -14.56
CA TRP A 116 -27.64 3.95 -15.91
C TRP A 116 -26.91 3.08 -16.93
N VAL A 117 -25.95 2.24 -16.50
CA VAL A 117 -25.27 1.27 -17.37
C VAL A 117 -26.25 0.21 -17.85
N LYS A 118 -27.07 -0.31 -16.93
CA LYS A 118 -28.17 -1.23 -17.24
C LYS A 118 -29.22 -0.56 -18.13
N TYR A 119 -29.61 0.68 -17.82
CA TYR A 119 -30.55 1.44 -18.63
C TYR A 119 -30.05 1.67 -20.06
N LEU A 120 -28.78 2.03 -20.27
CA LEU A 120 -28.19 2.19 -21.60
C LEU A 120 -28.13 0.87 -22.37
N ALA A 121 -27.79 -0.23 -21.70
CA ALA A 121 -27.80 -1.55 -22.30
C ALA A 121 -29.22 -1.96 -22.76
N ASP A 122 -30.23 -1.73 -21.92
CA ASP A 122 -31.63 -1.97 -22.25
C ASP A 122 -32.13 -1.06 -23.38
N LYS A 123 -31.77 0.22 -23.36
CA LYS A 123 -32.12 1.17 -24.43
C LYS A 123 -31.52 0.75 -25.77
N ARG A 124 -30.25 0.33 -25.79
CA ARG A 124 -29.60 -0.19 -27.00
C ARG A 124 -30.26 -1.48 -27.49
N ARG A 125 -30.63 -2.37 -26.57
CA ARG A 125 -31.36 -3.61 -26.89
C ARG A 125 -32.76 -3.34 -27.46
N ARG A 126 -33.46 -2.29 -26.99
CA ARG A 126 -34.75 -1.86 -27.55
C ARG A 126 -34.60 -1.30 -28.96
N GLN A 127 -33.61 -0.44 -29.19
CA GLN A 127 -33.32 0.11 -30.54
C GLN A 127 -32.98 -0.98 -31.54
N GLN A 128 -32.19 -1.98 -31.15
CA GLN A 128 -31.89 -3.12 -32.03
C GLN A 128 -33.13 -3.95 -32.36
N LYS A 129 -34.06 -4.14 -31.41
CA LYS A 129 -35.34 -4.81 -31.67
C LYS A 129 -36.27 -4.01 -32.59
N GLU A 130 -36.21 -2.68 -32.54
CA GLU A 130 -36.96 -1.82 -33.46
C GLU A 130 -36.36 -1.86 -34.88
N ASP A 131 -35.05 -2.05 -35.02
CA ASP A 131 -34.39 -2.24 -36.31
C ASP A 131 -34.57 -3.66 -36.89
N ASP A 132 -34.83 -4.67 -36.06
CA ASP A 132 -35.04 -6.07 -36.44
C ASP A 132 -36.45 -6.26 -37.05
N GLY A 133 -36.57 -5.93 -38.34
CA GLY A 133 -37.83 -6.01 -39.10
C GLY A 133 -38.14 -4.77 -39.93
N VAL A 134 -37.34 -3.70 -39.82
CA VAL A 134 -37.53 -2.47 -40.60
C VAL A 134 -36.51 -2.43 -41.75
N LEU A 135 -37.00 -2.63 -42.97
CA LEU A 135 -36.21 -2.42 -44.18
C LEU A 135 -36.13 -0.91 -44.45
N TYR A 136 -34.98 -0.30 -44.18
CA TYR A 136 -34.77 1.12 -44.48
C TYR A 136 -34.65 1.34 -46.00
N LEU A 137 -35.68 1.91 -46.61
CA LEU A 137 -35.73 2.23 -48.05
C LEU A 137 -34.92 3.48 -48.45
N SER A 138 -34.38 4.20 -47.48
CA SER A 138 -33.54 5.38 -47.70
C SER A 138 -32.13 5.16 -47.14
N PRO A 139 -31.07 5.64 -47.82
CA PRO A 139 -29.71 5.54 -47.28
C PRO A 139 -29.62 6.31 -45.95
N LYS A 140 -29.22 5.64 -44.87
CA LYS A 140 -28.80 6.32 -43.62
C LYS A 140 -27.48 7.02 -43.89
N GLY A 141 -27.56 8.25 -44.41
CA GLY A 141 -26.40 9.05 -44.79
C GLY A 141 -25.46 9.32 -43.62
N LYS A 142 -24.17 9.04 -43.83
CA LYS A 142 -23.10 9.86 -43.26
C LYS A 142 -22.87 11.00 -44.25
N TYR A 143 -23.35 12.19 -43.94
CA TYR A 143 -22.74 13.39 -44.48
C TYR A 143 -21.38 13.54 -43.77
N GLN A 144 -20.30 13.49 -44.55
CA GLN A 144 -18.95 13.83 -44.12
C GLN A 144 -18.86 15.33 -43.81
#